data_AF-A0A2N8TAP5-F1
#
_entry.id   AF-A0A2N8TAP5-F1
#
_cell.length_a   1.000
_cell.length_b   1.000
_cell.length_c   1.000
_cell.angle_alpha   90.00
_cell.angle_beta   90.00
_cell.angle_gamma   90.00
#
_symmetry.space_group_name_H-M   'P 1'
#
loop_
_entity.id
_entity.type
_entity.pdbx_description
1 polymer ?
#
loop_
_entity_poly.entity_id
_entity_poly.type
_entity_poly.pdbx_seq_one_letter_code
_entity_poly.pdbx_strand_id
1 'polypeptide(L)'
;MPLNERRPTMPLHVPPAPAPALRSVLTALSSPTAVREARTPSLLGTQGPATPELPLPVHVLDHVTAEGVSATRLAGWRFLIRCGDRAVAAAETVLTPDGWTFSHFFEGPYITSTERALRQAETMPQPYQPRLLSVPGLYMLTLWLHEDCTADGAAGHPAAT
;
A
#
# COMPACT_ATOMS: atom_id res chain seq x y z
N MET A 1 -8.32 41.16 4.12
CA MET A 1 -7.31 40.09 4.19
C MET A 1 -7.86 39.00 5.09
N PRO A 2 -8.53 37.96 4.57
CA PRO A 2 -8.95 36.86 5.43
C PRO A 2 -7.77 35.92 5.66
N LEU A 3 -7.64 35.54 6.92
CA LEU A 3 -6.72 34.56 7.48
C LEU A 3 -6.89 33.23 6.72
N ASN A 4 -5.77 32.72 6.20
CA ASN A 4 -5.72 31.45 5.48
C ASN A 4 -5.97 30.31 6.49
N GLU A 5 -7.24 30.01 6.76
CA GLU A 5 -7.64 28.79 7.48
C GLU A 5 -7.18 27.61 6.63
N ARG A 6 -5.98 27.09 6.89
CA ARG A 6 -5.61 25.75 6.46
C ARG A 6 -6.65 24.84 7.13
N ARG A 7 -7.65 24.37 6.37
CA ARG A 7 -8.49 23.25 6.79
C ARG A 7 -7.55 22.20 7.39
N PRO A 8 -7.81 21.70 8.61
CA PRO A 8 -6.98 20.65 9.18
C PRO A 8 -7.00 19.47 8.21
N THR A 9 -5.88 19.21 7.54
CA THR A 9 -5.68 17.98 6.77
C THR A 9 -5.84 16.85 7.76
N MET A 10 -6.86 16.01 7.59
CA MET A 10 -7.05 14.89 8.48
C MET A 10 -6.07 13.79 8.07
N PRO A 11 -5.27 13.28 9.03
CA PRO A 11 -4.24 12.31 8.70
C PRO A 11 -4.87 10.98 8.29
N LEU A 12 -4.30 10.36 7.26
CA LEU A 12 -4.52 8.95 6.99
C LEU A 12 -3.89 8.12 8.11
N HIS A 13 -4.65 7.16 8.64
CA HIS A 13 -4.18 6.26 9.68
C HIS A 13 -3.60 5.01 9.04
N VAL A 14 -2.34 5.07 8.64
CA VAL A 14 -1.65 3.91 8.03
C VAL A 14 -1.50 2.81 9.08
N PRO A 15 -2.04 1.59 8.85
CA PRO A 15 -1.96 0.52 9.82
C PRO A 15 -0.52 -0.02 9.91
N PRO A 16 -0.07 -0.49 11.09
CA PRO A 16 1.24 -1.10 11.19
C PRO A 16 1.28 -2.42 10.40
N ALA A 17 2.30 -2.59 9.56
CA ALA A 17 2.54 -3.86 8.90
C ALA A 17 2.99 -4.94 9.90
N PRO A 18 2.72 -6.23 9.63
CA PRO A 18 3.33 -7.33 10.36
C PRO A 18 4.86 -7.21 10.36
N ALA A 19 5.47 -7.25 11.55
CA ALA A 19 6.92 -7.21 11.70
C ALA A 19 7.70 -8.19 10.80
N PRO A 20 7.28 -9.45 10.57
CA PRO A 20 7.97 -10.33 9.62
C PRO A 20 7.86 -9.87 8.15
N ALA A 21 6.76 -9.23 7.75
CA ALA A 21 6.62 -8.68 6.40
C ALA A 21 7.58 -7.51 6.16
N LEU A 22 7.66 -6.57 7.11
CA LEU A 22 8.64 -5.48 7.02
C LEU A 22 10.08 -6.00 6.99
N ARG A 23 10.40 -6.99 7.84
CA ARG A 23 11.73 -7.61 7.85
C ARG A 23 12.09 -8.28 6.53
N SER A 24 11.16 -8.98 5.87
CA SER A 24 11.45 -9.62 4.59
C SER A 24 11.77 -8.60 3.50
N VAL A 25 11.08 -7.45 3.47
CA VAL A 25 11.39 -6.33 2.56
C VAL A 25 12.76 -5.73 2.85
N LEU A 26 13.08 -5.46 4.12
CA LEU A 26 14.41 -4.94 4.50
C LEU A 26 15.54 -5.91 4.11
N THR A 27 15.34 -7.21 4.31
CA THR A 27 16.27 -8.25 3.85
C THR A 27 16.43 -8.22 2.33
N ALA A 28 15.33 -8.13 1.58
CA ALA A 28 15.37 -8.05 0.13
C ALA A 28 16.09 -6.78 -0.38
N LEU A 29 15.86 -5.62 0.25
CA LEU A 29 16.56 -4.36 -0.06
C LEU A 29 18.07 -4.46 0.19
N SER A 30 18.48 -5.21 1.20
CA SER A 30 19.90 -5.45 1.51
C SER A 30 20.55 -6.50 0.59
N SER A 31 19.77 -7.22 -0.21
CA SER A 31 20.25 -8.26 -1.12
C SER A 31 20.48 -7.69 -2.53
N PRO A 32 21.73 -7.58 -3.01
CA PRO A 32 22.01 -7.08 -4.36
C PRO A 32 21.36 -7.93 -5.45
N THR A 33 21.18 -9.24 -5.22
CA THR A 33 20.54 -10.15 -6.16
C THR A 33 19.06 -9.82 -6.32
N ALA A 34 18.32 -9.66 -5.21
CA ALA A 34 16.90 -9.36 -5.25
C ALA A 34 16.61 -8.01 -5.93
N VAL A 35 17.46 -7.00 -5.70
CA VAL A 35 17.33 -5.68 -6.33
C VAL A 35 17.67 -5.73 -7.83
N ARG A 36 18.62 -6.56 -8.26
CA ARG A 36 19.01 -6.71 -9.68
C ARG A 36 18.02 -7.55 -10.48
N GLU A 37 17.44 -8.57 -9.87
CA GLU A 37 16.41 -9.39 -10.50
C GLU A 37 15.10 -8.62 -10.67
N ALA A 38 14.83 -7.67 -9.77
CA ALA A 38 13.74 -6.74 -9.95
C ALA A 38 13.97 -5.90 -11.21
N ARG A 39 12.99 -5.89 -12.12
CA ARG A 39 12.96 -5.01 -13.30
C ARG A 39 12.63 -3.56 -12.89
N THR A 40 13.39 -3.02 -11.95
CA THR A 40 13.21 -1.71 -11.32
C THR A 40 14.47 -0.85 -11.48
N PRO A 41 14.76 -0.35 -12.70
CA PRO A 41 15.93 0.50 -12.95
C PRO A 41 15.98 1.75 -12.05
N SER A 42 14.84 2.32 -11.65
CA SER A 42 14.83 3.47 -10.74
C SER A 42 15.41 3.11 -9.37
N LEU A 43 15.08 1.92 -8.86
CA LEU A 43 15.63 1.41 -7.60
C LEU A 43 17.12 1.10 -7.72
N LEU A 44 17.54 0.45 -8.83
CA LEU A 44 18.93 0.12 -9.10
C LEU A 44 19.84 1.34 -9.24
N GLY A 45 19.33 2.42 -9.83
CA GLY A 45 20.05 3.66 -10.05
C GLY A 45 20.08 4.61 -8.85
N THR A 46 19.41 4.27 -7.73
CA THR A 46 19.34 5.15 -6.57
C THR A 46 20.71 5.36 -5.91
N GLN A 47 20.97 6.60 -5.51
CA GLN A 47 22.15 6.99 -4.74
C GLN A 47 21.65 7.37 -3.34
N GLY A 48 21.75 6.45 -2.39
CA GLY A 48 21.32 6.66 -1.01
C GLY A 48 20.58 5.47 -0.40
N PRO A 49 20.24 5.53 0.90
CA PRO A 49 19.51 4.47 1.56
C PRO A 49 18.07 4.40 1.03
N ALA A 50 17.64 3.22 0.60
CA ALA A 50 16.26 2.94 0.24
C ALA A 50 15.47 2.48 1.48
N THR A 51 14.36 3.15 1.79
CA THR A 51 13.53 2.86 2.97
C THR A 51 12.14 2.38 2.56
N PRO A 52 11.61 1.29 3.17
CA PRO A 52 10.22 0.91 3.00
C PRO A 52 9.32 1.77 3.88
N GLU A 53 8.35 2.43 3.27
CA GLU A 53 7.42 3.36 3.90
C GLU A 53 5.99 3.09 3.46
N LEU A 54 5.03 3.71 4.16
CA LEU A 54 3.60 3.65 3.86
C LEU A 54 3.12 2.21 3.62
N PRO A 55 3.17 1.33 4.64
CA PRO A 55 2.65 -0.03 4.51
C PRO A 55 1.15 0.00 4.23
N LEU A 56 0.75 -0.49 3.06
CA LEU A 56 -0.64 -0.59 2.63
C LEU A 56 -1.06 -2.06 2.57
N PRO A 57 -2.08 -2.48 3.33
CA PRO A 57 -2.67 -3.81 3.17
C PRO A 57 -3.26 -3.95 1.76
N VAL A 58 -2.96 -5.05 1.08
CA VAL A 58 -3.50 -5.37 -0.25
C VAL A 58 -4.54 -6.46 -0.10
N HIS A 59 -5.78 -6.11 -0.36
CA HIS A 59 -6.91 -7.03 -0.41
C HIS A 59 -7.25 -7.37 -1.85
N VAL A 60 -7.74 -8.57 -2.07
CA VAL A 60 -8.37 -8.97 -3.34
C VAL A 60 -9.87 -9.05 -3.10
N LEU A 61 -10.65 -8.45 -4.00
CA LEU A 61 -12.08 -8.67 -4.08
C LEU A 61 -12.31 -10.05 -4.71
N ASP A 62 -12.72 -11.03 -3.92
CA ASP A 62 -12.88 -12.42 -4.38
C ASP A 62 -14.18 -12.59 -5.17
N HIS A 63 -15.30 -12.09 -4.64
CA HIS A 63 -16.60 -12.09 -5.31
C HIS A 63 -17.54 -11.04 -4.70
N VAL A 64 -18.50 -10.59 -5.51
CA VAL A 64 -19.63 -9.76 -5.06
C VAL A 64 -20.83 -10.70 -4.97
N THR A 65 -21.39 -10.90 -3.78
CA THR A 65 -22.59 -11.74 -3.64
C THR A 65 -23.83 -11.00 -4.17
N ALA A 66 -24.91 -11.74 -4.43
CA ALA A 66 -26.19 -11.16 -4.86
C ALA A 66 -26.77 -10.21 -3.81
N GLU A 67 -26.41 -10.36 -2.53
CA GLU A 67 -26.77 -9.45 -1.44
C GLU A 67 -25.88 -8.20 -1.37
N GLY A 68 -24.95 -8.02 -2.32
CA GLY A 68 -24.02 -6.89 -2.36
C GLY A 68 -22.84 -7.00 -1.38
N VAL A 69 -22.71 -8.13 -0.67
CA VAL A 69 -21.59 -8.35 0.25
C VAL A 69 -20.36 -8.70 -0.57
N SER A 70 -19.36 -7.85 -0.47
CA SER A 70 -18.07 -8.04 -1.13
C SER A 70 -17.13 -8.78 -0.19
N ALA A 71 -16.89 -10.08 -0.46
CA ALA A 71 -15.88 -10.82 0.27
C ALA A 71 -14.50 -10.33 -0.18
N THR A 72 -13.72 -9.79 0.76
CA THR A 72 -12.31 -9.48 0.51
C THR A 72 -11.40 -10.33 1.35
N ARG A 73 -10.26 -10.69 0.76
CA ARG A 73 -9.23 -11.46 1.42
C ARG A 73 -7.92 -10.70 1.34
N LEU A 74 -7.20 -10.65 2.45
CA LEU A 74 -5.83 -10.13 2.45
C LEU A 74 -4.95 -11.00 1.54
N ALA A 75 -4.38 -10.38 0.52
CA ALA A 75 -3.44 -11.01 -0.39
C ALA A 75 -1.99 -10.69 -0.05
N GLY A 76 -1.75 -9.51 0.54
CA GLY A 76 -0.39 -9.09 0.84
C GLY A 76 -0.30 -7.74 1.55
N TRP A 77 0.93 -7.26 1.65
CA TRP A 77 1.24 -5.88 2.02
C TRP A 77 2.12 -5.26 0.96
N ARG A 78 1.87 -3.99 0.66
CA ARG A 78 2.68 -3.20 -0.23
C ARG A 78 3.38 -2.10 0.54
N PHE A 79 4.66 -1.92 0.28
CA PHE A 79 5.49 -0.86 0.84
C PHE A 79 5.95 0.04 -0.30
N LEU A 80 5.85 1.36 -0.16
CA LEU A 80 6.51 2.28 -1.07
C LEU A 80 7.99 2.37 -0.69
N ILE A 81 8.86 2.15 -1.66
CA ILE A 81 10.31 2.27 -1.45
C ILE A 81 10.73 3.69 -1.78
N ARG A 82 11.15 4.44 -0.75
CA ARG A 82 11.63 5.82 -0.92
C ARG A 82 13.14 5.87 -0.96
N CYS A 83 13.64 6.79 -1.77
CA CYS A 83 15.02 7.25 -1.72
C CYS A 83 15.00 8.78 -1.69
N GLY A 84 15.39 9.35 -0.55
CA GLY A 84 15.17 10.77 -0.27
C GLY A 84 13.67 11.09 -0.29
N ASP A 85 13.27 12.10 -1.05
CA ASP A 85 11.88 12.60 -1.06
C ASP A 85 11.00 12.02 -2.18
N ARG A 86 11.43 10.90 -2.79
CA ARG A 86 10.72 10.28 -3.90
C ARG A 86 10.52 8.78 -3.66
N ALA A 87 9.29 8.31 -3.90
CA ALA A 87 9.04 6.88 -4.09
C ALA A 87 9.62 6.43 -5.44
N VAL A 88 10.55 5.48 -5.41
CA VAL A 88 11.29 4.98 -6.58
C VAL A 88 10.80 3.61 -7.04
N ALA A 89 10.20 2.83 -6.15
CA ALA A 89 9.64 1.51 -6.40
C ALA A 89 8.58 1.19 -5.34
N ALA A 90 7.98 0.00 -5.43
CA ALA A 90 7.28 -0.62 -4.32
C ALA A 90 7.74 -2.07 -4.15
N ALA A 91 7.56 -2.57 -2.93
CA ALA A 91 7.77 -3.97 -2.57
C ALA A 91 6.44 -4.60 -2.18
N GLU A 92 6.23 -5.85 -2.59
CA GLU A 92 5.11 -6.66 -2.10
C GLU A 92 5.59 -7.82 -1.24
N THR A 93 4.79 -8.12 -0.22
CA THR A 93 4.93 -9.31 0.60
C THR A 93 3.62 -10.10 0.57
N VAL A 94 3.73 -11.42 0.59
CA VAL A 94 2.58 -12.34 0.60
C VAL A 94 2.64 -13.20 1.86
N LEU A 95 1.48 -13.61 2.35
CA LEU A 95 1.39 -14.61 3.41
C LEU A 95 1.46 -16.02 2.80
N THR A 96 2.48 -16.78 3.17
CA THR A 96 2.62 -18.22 2.83
C THR A 96 2.38 -19.07 4.09
N PRO A 97 2.30 -20.41 3.95
CA PRO A 97 2.20 -21.30 5.11
C PRO A 97 3.35 -21.13 6.13
N ASP A 98 4.54 -20.75 5.66
CA ASP A 98 5.73 -20.52 6.49
C ASP A 98 5.79 -19.10 7.08
N GLY A 99 4.80 -18.25 6.77
CA GLY A 99 4.68 -16.88 7.24
C GLY A 99 4.82 -15.83 6.14
N TRP A 100 5.13 -14.59 6.54
CA TRP A 100 5.24 -13.48 5.60
C TRP A 100 6.55 -13.55 4.81
N THR A 101 6.44 -13.60 3.48
CA THR A 101 7.59 -13.62 2.57
C THR A 101 7.60 -12.41 1.64
N PHE A 102 8.81 -12.00 1.23
CA PHE A 102 8.98 -11.05 0.14
C PHE A 102 8.56 -11.70 -1.18
N SER A 103 7.80 -10.96 -1.98
CA SER A 103 7.38 -11.40 -3.31
C SER A 103 8.30 -10.83 -4.38
N HIS A 104 8.23 -9.53 -4.60
CA HIS A 104 8.96 -8.85 -5.66
C HIS A 104 9.00 -7.33 -5.41
N PHE A 105 9.93 -6.66 -6.07
CA PHE A 105 9.86 -5.22 -6.29
C PHE A 105 9.27 -4.94 -7.67
N PHE A 106 8.57 -3.81 -7.78
CA PHE A 106 8.09 -3.30 -9.07
C PHE A 106 8.12 -1.77 -9.08
N GLU A 107 8.07 -1.21 -10.28
CA GLU A 107 8.03 0.24 -10.50
C GLU A 107 6.97 0.58 -11.57
N GLY A 108 6.85 1.86 -11.89
CA GLY A 108 5.98 2.35 -12.97
C GLY A 108 4.84 3.23 -12.46
N PRO A 109 3.82 3.49 -13.31
CA PRO A 109 2.81 4.52 -13.07
C PRO A 109 1.91 4.21 -11.86
N TYR A 110 1.86 2.95 -11.41
CA TYR A 110 1.11 2.57 -10.22
C TYR A 110 1.64 3.23 -8.94
N ILE A 111 2.94 3.50 -8.86
CA ILE A 111 3.56 4.14 -7.68
C ILE A 111 3.04 5.58 -7.55
N THR A 112 3.21 6.37 -8.61
CA THR A 112 2.78 7.77 -8.62
C THR A 112 1.26 7.92 -8.53
N SER A 113 0.50 6.96 -9.08
CA SER A 113 -0.96 6.90 -8.94
C SER A 113 -1.37 6.63 -7.49
N THR A 114 -0.69 5.71 -6.79
CA THR A 114 -0.94 5.44 -5.37
C THR A 114 -0.63 6.66 -4.52
N GLU A 115 0.52 7.31 -4.71
CA GLU A 115 0.86 8.54 -3.99
C GLU A 115 -0.15 9.67 -4.25
N ARG A 116 -0.63 9.80 -5.48
CA ARG A 116 -1.67 10.80 -5.82
C ARG A 116 -2.98 10.48 -5.11
N ALA A 117 -3.40 9.23 -5.11
CA ALA A 117 -4.63 8.81 -4.44
C ALA A 117 -4.55 9.04 -2.93
N LEU A 118 -3.40 8.74 -2.30
CA LEU A 118 -3.15 9.03 -0.88
C LEU A 118 -3.23 10.52 -0.58
N ARG A 119 -2.52 11.36 -1.35
CA ARG A 119 -2.60 12.83 -1.20
C ARG A 119 -4.02 13.36 -1.38
N GLN A 120 -4.81 12.79 -2.28
CA GLN A 120 -6.21 13.16 -2.44
C GLN A 120 -7.03 12.74 -1.21
N ALA A 121 -6.82 11.54 -0.70
CA ALA A 121 -7.52 11.05 0.49
C ALA A 121 -7.19 11.88 1.75
N GLU A 122 -5.96 12.37 1.90
CA GLU A 122 -5.58 13.30 2.98
C GLU A 122 -6.39 14.61 2.99
N THR A 123 -6.97 15.02 1.84
CA THR A 123 -7.82 16.21 1.76
C THR A 123 -9.26 15.98 2.21
N MET A 124 -9.64 14.71 2.47
CA MET A 124 -10.99 14.37 2.90
C MET A 124 -11.25 14.84 4.35
N PRO A 125 -12.53 15.14 4.69
CA PRO A 125 -12.88 15.73 5.99
C PRO A 125 -12.95 14.72 7.14
N GLN A 126 -12.76 13.43 6.88
CA GLN A 126 -12.87 12.35 7.86
C GLN A 126 -11.56 11.54 7.87
N PRO A 127 -11.13 11.00 9.02
CA PRO A 127 -9.98 10.11 9.07
C PRO A 127 -10.33 8.76 8.43
N TYR A 128 -9.38 8.20 7.69
CA TYR A 128 -9.49 6.88 7.07
C TYR A 128 -8.21 6.08 7.26
N GLN A 129 -8.36 4.76 7.34
CA GLN A 129 -7.26 3.82 7.18
C GLN A 129 -7.15 3.45 5.69
N PRO A 130 -6.04 3.78 5.01
CA PRO A 130 -5.87 3.49 3.60
C PRO A 130 -5.51 2.01 3.38
N ARG A 131 -6.17 1.39 2.42
CA ARG A 131 -5.96 0.00 1.97
C ARG A 131 -5.92 -0.04 0.46
N LEU A 132 -5.28 -1.04 -0.11
CA LEU A 132 -5.35 -1.31 -1.54
C LEU A 132 -6.35 -2.43 -1.79
N LEU A 133 -7.22 -2.25 -2.77
CA LEU A 133 -8.16 -3.26 -3.22
C LEU A 133 -7.90 -3.60 -4.68
N SER A 134 -7.39 -4.81 -4.90
CA SER A 134 -7.27 -5.43 -6.21
C SER A 134 -8.61 -6.00 -6.63
N VAL A 135 -9.06 -5.64 -7.82
CA VAL A 135 -10.29 -6.13 -8.46
C VAL A 135 -9.90 -6.87 -9.74
N PRO A 136 -9.54 -8.16 -9.66
CA PRO A 136 -9.00 -8.90 -10.81
C PRO A 136 -9.93 -8.91 -12.02
N GLY A 137 -11.24 -9.04 -11.78
CA GLY A 137 -12.25 -9.03 -12.85
C GLY A 137 -12.30 -7.72 -13.65
N LEU A 138 -11.74 -6.62 -13.11
CA LEU A 138 -11.65 -5.32 -13.77
C LEU A 138 -10.20 -4.92 -14.10
N TYR A 139 -9.22 -5.80 -13.83
CA TYR A 139 -7.79 -5.50 -13.96
C TYR A 139 -7.38 -4.18 -13.26
N MET A 140 -8.01 -3.90 -12.13
CA MET A 140 -7.91 -2.61 -11.46
C MET A 140 -7.35 -2.78 -10.05
N LEU A 141 -6.51 -1.82 -9.65
CA LEU A 141 -6.11 -1.62 -8.26
C LEU A 141 -6.62 -0.26 -7.80
N THR A 142 -7.32 -0.23 -6.67
CA THR A 142 -7.93 0.99 -6.13
C THR A 142 -7.46 1.28 -4.71
N LEU A 143 -7.48 2.55 -4.33
CA LEU A 143 -7.35 2.96 -2.94
C LEU A 143 -8.72 2.80 -2.27
N TRP A 144 -8.80 1.92 -1.28
CA TRP A 144 -9.95 1.71 -0.44
C TRP A 144 -9.73 2.42 0.91
N LEU A 145 -10.64 3.34 1.24
CA LEU A 145 -10.62 4.09 2.49
C LEU A 145 -11.54 3.40 3.50
N HIS A 146 -10.95 2.86 4.57
CA HIS A 146 -11.69 2.21 5.64
C HIS A 146 -11.97 3.19 6.77
N GLU A 147 -13.23 3.34 7.16
CA GLU A 147 -13.65 4.35 8.16
C GLU A 147 -13.15 4.03 9.57
N ASP A 148 -13.18 2.76 9.97
CA ASP A 148 -12.63 2.35 11.26
C ASP A 148 -11.11 2.30 11.18
N CYS A 149 -10.47 3.33 11.72
CA CYS A 149 -9.03 3.47 11.78
C CYS A 149 -8.35 2.51 12.76
N THR A 150 -9.12 1.93 13.69
CA THR A 150 -8.65 0.97 14.70
C THR A 150 -8.79 -0.48 14.25
N ALA A 151 -9.53 -0.71 13.17
CA ALA A 151 -9.70 -2.03 12.58
C ALA A 151 -8.34 -2.65 12.20
N ASP A 152 -8.24 -3.97 12.37
CA ASP A 152 -7.12 -4.73 11.87
C ASP A 152 -6.98 -4.52 10.36
N GLY A 153 -5.82 -4.03 9.93
CA GLY A 153 -5.52 -3.80 8.51
C GLY A 153 -5.56 -5.08 7.67
N ALA A 154 -5.54 -6.26 8.30
CA ALA A 154 -5.68 -7.55 7.64
C ALA A 154 -7.13 -8.00 7.38
N ALA A 155 -8.13 -7.32 7.94
CA ALA A 155 -9.53 -7.76 7.89
C ALA A 155 -10.49 -6.64 7.47
N GLY A 156 -11.58 -6.97 6.80
CA GLY A 156 -12.68 -6.04 6.49
C GLY A 156 -13.32 -6.32 5.13
N HIS A 157 -14.28 -5.46 4.76
CA HIS A 157 -14.97 -5.46 3.47
C HIS A 157 -15.35 -4.03 3.08
N PRO A 158 -15.33 -3.68 1.78
CA PRO A 158 -15.77 -2.36 1.33
C PRO A 158 -17.26 -2.18 1.62
N ALA A 159 -17.64 -0.95 2.02
CA ALA A 159 -19.04 -0.61 2.22
C ALA A 159 -19.81 -0.70 0.90
N ALA A 160 -21.09 -1.10 0.97
CA ALA A 160 -21.99 -0.97 -0.17
C ALA A 160 -22.14 0.53 -0.51
N THR A 161 -22.06 0.86 -1.80
CA THR A 161 -22.24 2.24 -2.30
C THR A 161 -23.70 2.63 -2.32
#